data_AF-A0A7S1C0Q5-F1
#
_entry.id   AF-A0A7S1C0Q5-F1
#
_cell.length_a   1.000
_cell.length_b   1.000
_cell.length_c   1.000
_cell.angle_alpha   90.00
_cell.angle_beta   90.00
_cell.angle_gamma   90.00
#
_symmetry.space_group_name_H-M   'P 1'
#
loop_
_entity.id
_entity.type
_entity.pdbx_description
1 polymer ?
#
loop_
_entity_poly.entity_id
_entity_poly.type
_entity_poly.pdbx_seq_one_letter_code
_entity_poly.pdbx_strand_id
1 'polypeptide(L)'
;MKYSSLLRSAFAASSALRRHAIRPLRTSFSISAPSMSSSSENIYPALTVFDLDACLWDQEMYEMPAMPSRPIEGDLNGRGAGVKGAMSGPYKISLHAGSLVALQEHHDGLYPGMKVALASSADTPKAEKIGRAALRILEVVPGVTVWDVLMRDWDGVDVNQIGRQPPLSSNKARSHFPRIRELTQIRYDEMLFFDDCNWGDHCRMVRFVF
;
A
#
# COMPACT_ATOMS: atom_id res chain seq x y z
N MET A 1 -24.23 -20.63 -47.26
CA MET A 1 -23.87 -22.07 -47.25
C MET A 1 -24.23 -22.64 -45.89
N LYS A 2 -25.04 -23.70 -45.87
CA LYS A 2 -25.61 -24.39 -44.70
C LYS A 2 -24.93 -25.77 -44.56
N TYR A 3 -24.65 -26.19 -43.33
CA TYR A 3 -24.53 -27.59 -42.86
C TYR A 3 -24.94 -27.52 -41.36
N SER A 4 -26.04 -28.09 -40.82
CA SER A 4 -26.60 -29.47 -40.83
C SER A 4 -25.60 -30.50 -40.27
N SER A 5 -25.86 -31.35 -39.26
CA SER A 5 -27.01 -31.66 -38.41
C SER A 5 -26.62 -32.75 -37.38
N LEU A 6 -27.17 -32.67 -36.16
CA LEU A 6 -27.83 -33.71 -35.32
C LEU A 6 -27.26 -35.13 -35.12
N LEU A 7 -27.36 -35.61 -33.87
CA LEU A 7 -28.06 -36.84 -33.35
C LEU A 7 -27.83 -36.91 -31.81
N ARG A 8 -28.84 -36.79 -30.91
CA ARG A 8 -29.89 -37.75 -30.41
C ARG A 8 -29.26 -39.02 -29.78
N SER A 9 -29.61 -39.57 -28.61
CA SER A 9 -30.84 -39.72 -27.78
C SER A 9 -30.40 -40.12 -26.33
N ALA A 10 -31.02 -39.71 -25.21
CA ALA A 10 -32.28 -40.12 -24.56
C ALA A 10 -32.42 -41.63 -24.23
N PHE A 11 -32.52 -41.96 -22.92
CA PHE A 11 -33.23 -43.14 -22.42
C PHE A 11 -33.98 -42.82 -21.12
N ALA A 12 -35.17 -43.43 -20.99
CA ALA A 12 -36.26 -43.08 -20.10
C ALA A 12 -36.34 -43.95 -18.82
N ALA A 13 -37.22 -43.51 -17.93
CA ALA A 13 -37.56 -43.99 -16.59
C ALA A 13 -38.08 -45.44 -16.48
N SER A 14 -38.09 -45.98 -15.26
CA SER A 14 -39.31 -46.59 -14.70
C SER A 14 -39.30 -46.71 -13.17
N SER A 15 -40.51 -46.65 -12.62
CA SER A 15 -40.95 -46.60 -11.23
C SER A 15 -41.04 -47.97 -10.54
N ALA A 16 -40.93 -48.01 -9.20
CA ALA A 16 -41.55 -49.08 -8.39
C ALA A 16 -41.91 -48.65 -6.95
N LEU A 17 -42.90 -49.35 -6.41
CA LEU A 17 -43.84 -49.06 -5.31
C LEU A 17 -43.30 -48.83 -3.89
N ARG A 18 -44.16 -48.09 -3.15
CA ARG A 18 -44.35 -47.98 -1.69
C ARG A 18 -44.04 -49.26 -0.87
N ARG A 19 -43.40 -49.07 0.28
CA ARG A 19 -43.73 -49.74 1.55
C ARG A 19 -43.63 -48.76 2.73
N HIS A 20 -44.66 -48.73 3.56
CA HIS A 20 -44.68 -48.03 4.84
C HIS A 20 -43.70 -48.70 5.81
N ALA A 21 -42.83 -47.91 6.43
CA ALA A 21 -42.08 -48.30 7.62
C ALA A 21 -41.88 -47.08 8.54
N ILE A 22 -42.69 -47.05 9.60
CA ILE A 22 -42.43 -46.61 10.98
C ILE A 22 -41.25 -45.63 11.17
N ARG A 23 -41.61 -44.39 11.53
CA ARG A 23 -40.69 -43.34 12.03
C ARG A 23 -40.09 -43.72 13.39
N PRO A 24 -38.75 -43.74 13.55
CA PRO A 24 -38.12 -43.46 14.82
C PRO A 24 -37.82 -41.96 14.93
N LEU A 25 -38.24 -41.33 16.03
CA LEU A 25 -37.69 -40.03 16.43
C LEU A 25 -36.19 -40.23 16.69
N ARG A 26 -35.35 -39.70 15.81
CA ARG A 26 -33.94 -39.48 16.08
C ARG A 26 -33.74 -37.98 16.23
N THR A 27 -33.64 -37.54 17.48
CA THR A 27 -33.02 -36.27 17.86
C THR A 27 -31.54 -36.34 17.49
N SER A 28 -31.20 -35.99 16.25
CA SER A 28 -29.83 -35.65 15.90
C SER A 28 -29.66 -34.16 16.13
N PHE A 29 -29.04 -33.80 17.25
CA PHE A 29 -28.41 -32.49 17.39
C PHE A 29 -27.34 -32.40 16.30
N SER A 30 -27.67 -31.73 15.20
CA SER A 30 -26.67 -31.20 14.27
C SER A 30 -25.98 -30.06 14.99
N ILE A 31 -24.91 -30.35 15.69
CA ILE A 31 -23.92 -29.33 16.04
C ILE A 31 -23.31 -28.93 14.70
N SER A 32 -23.85 -27.88 14.11
CA SER A 32 -23.21 -27.20 12.99
C SER A 32 -21.82 -26.82 13.46
N ALA A 33 -20.81 -27.53 12.97
CA ALA A 33 -19.43 -27.08 13.13
C ALA A 33 -19.40 -25.63 12.62
N PRO A 34 -18.88 -24.67 13.39
CA PRO A 34 -18.70 -23.32 12.86
C PRO A 34 -17.91 -23.47 11.57
N SER A 35 -18.48 -22.99 10.46
CA SER A 35 -17.69 -22.80 9.25
C SER A 35 -16.63 -21.79 9.64
N MET A 36 -15.43 -22.29 9.96
CA MET A 36 -14.25 -21.45 9.97
C MET A 36 -14.13 -20.97 8.52
N SER A 37 -14.70 -19.79 8.25
CA SER A 37 -14.30 -19.02 7.10
C SER A 37 -12.79 -18.89 7.26
N SER A 38 -12.05 -19.57 6.41
CA SER A 38 -10.63 -19.37 6.26
C SER A 38 -10.44 -17.97 5.68
N SER A 39 -10.67 -16.94 6.49
CA SER A 39 -9.96 -15.69 6.33
C SER A 39 -8.51 -16.08 6.51
N SER A 40 -7.81 -16.28 5.39
CA SER A 40 -6.36 -16.24 5.39
C SER A 40 -6.00 -14.97 6.14
N GLU A 41 -5.51 -15.11 7.37
CA GLU A 41 -5.02 -13.95 8.13
C GLU A 41 -4.01 -13.26 7.22
N ASN A 42 -4.27 -12.00 6.88
CA ASN A 42 -3.35 -11.24 6.07
C ASN A 42 -2.04 -11.14 6.85
N ILE A 43 -1.00 -11.80 6.37
CA ILE A 43 0.30 -11.85 7.05
C ILE A 43 1.07 -10.52 6.93
N TYR A 44 0.57 -9.60 6.10
CA TYR A 44 1.12 -8.28 5.89
C TYR A 44 0.40 -7.24 6.77
N PRO A 45 1.10 -6.17 7.19
CA PRO A 45 0.43 -5.04 7.83
C PRO A 45 -0.65 -4.46 6.91
N ALA A 46 -1.72 -3.92 7.47
CA ALA A 46 -2.74 -3.23 6.68
C ALA A 46 -2.17 -1.93 6.07
N LEU A 47 -1.20 -1.30 6.76
CA LEU A 47 -0.56 -0.07 6.30
C LEU A 47 0.95 -0.09 6.55
N THR A 48 1.73 0.19 5.52
CA THR A 48 3.13 0.56 5.67
C THR A 48 3.29 2.07 5.49
N VAL A 49 3.86 2.72 6.51
CA VAL A 49 4.15 4.15 6.52
C VAL A 49 5.65 4.34 6.32
N PHE A 50 6.04 5.27 5.46
CA PHE A 50 7.45 5.64 5.26
C PHE A 50 7.69 7.11 5.65
N ASP A 51 8.81 7.39 6.30
CA ASP A 51 9.42 8.72 6.19
C ASP A 51 10.02 8.93 4.79
N LEU A 52 10.40 10.16 4.47
CA LEU A 52 10.96 10.54 3.17
C LEU A 52 12.48 10.69 3.24
N ASP A 53 12.93 11.76 3.90
CA ASP A 53 14.33 12.15 3.94
C ASP A 53 15.18 11.07 4.60
N ALA A 54 16.27 10.67 3.94
CA ALA A 54 17.17 9.59 4.33
C ALA A 54 16.53 8.20 4.58
N CYS A 55 15.22 8.05 4.35
CA CYS A 55 14.47 6.80 4.54
C CYS A 55 13.97 6.24 3.20
N LEU A 56 13.14 6.99 2.47
CA LEU A 56 12.66 6.59 1.15
C LEU A 56 13.68 6.97 0.06
N TRP A 57 14.34 8.12 0.20
CA TRP A 57 15.36 8.63 -0.71
C TRP A 57 16.60 9.15 0.01
N ASP A 58 17.63 9.43 -0.78
CA ASP A 58 18.99 9.74 -0.32
C ASP A 58 19.22 11.18 0.18
N GLN A 59 18.33 12.12 -0.13
CA GLN A 59 18.52 13.55 0.17
C GLN A 59 17.67 14.05 1.34
N GLU A 60 18.14 15.10 1.99
CA GLU A 60 17.40 15.89 2.98
C GLU A 60 16.71 17.07 2.28
N MET A 61 15.38 17.17 2.30
CA MET A 61 14.68 18.18 1.49
C MET A 61 14.96 19.62 1.93
N TYR A 62 15.37 19.84 3.18
CA TYR A 62 15.71 21.18 3.66
C TYR A 62 17.01 21.72 3.04
N GLU A 63 17.88 20.84 2.55
CA GLU A 63 19.15 21.19 1.89
C GLU A 63 18.96 21.56 0.41
N MET A 64 17.77 21.27 -0.14
CA MET A 64 17.49 21.43 -1.55
C MET A 64 17.28 22.92 -1.96
N PRO A 65 18.13 23.47 -2.85
CA PRO A 65 18.13 24.90 -3.15
C PRO A 65 17.00 25.30 -4.11
N ALA A 66 16.41 24.38 -4.86
CA ALA A 66 15.39 24.68 -5.87
C ALA A 66 14.18 23.72 -5.82
N MET A 67 13.13 24.02 -6.59
CA MET A 67 12.08 23.03 -6.83
C MET A 67 12.60 21.94 -7.79
N PRO A 68 12.23 20.66 -7.58
CA PRO A 68 12.50 19.60 -8.53
C PRO A 68 11.89 19.94 -9.91
N SER A 69 12.67 19.80 -10.97
CA SER A 69 12.21 20.20 -12.32
C SER A 69 12.76 19.35 -13.45
N ARG A 70 14.04 18.94 -13.37
CA ARG A 70 14.67 18.13 -14.41
C ARG A 70 14.67 16.65 -14.02
N PRO A 71 13.95 15.77 -14.74
CA PRO A 71 14.02 14.33 -14.52
C PRO A 71 15.37 13.76 -14.97
N ILE A 72 15.82 12.71 -14.31
CA ILE A 72 16.96 11.88 -14.68
C ILE A 72 16.44 10.50 -15.02
N GLU A 73 16.51 10.15 -16.30
CA GLU A 73 16.11 8.83 -16.78
C GLU A 73 17.18 7.77 -16.49
N GLY A 74 16.76 6.52 -16.37
CA GLY A 74 17.62 5.36 -16.37
C GLY A 74 16.86 4.08 -16.07
N ASP A 75 17.59 2.98 -15.94
CA ASP A 75 17.01 1.69 -15.61
C ASP A 75 16.40 1.69 -14.19
N LEU A 76 15.15 1.25 -14.10
CA LEU A 76 14.38 1.06 -12.87
C LEU A 76 14.50 -0.40 -12.39
N ASN A 77 15.72 -0.85 -12.13
CA ASN A 77 16.00 -2.19 -11.60
C ASN A 77 15.53 -3.34 -12.52
N GLY A 78 15.86 -3.25 -13.80
CA GLY A 78 15.50 -4.24 -14.83
C GLY A 78 14.04 -4.18 -15.29
N ARG A 79 13.29 -3.17 -14.83
CA ARG A 79 11.84 -2.99 -15.14
C ARG A 79 11.60 -2.07 -16.32
N GLY A 80 12.66 -1.59 -16.95
CA GLY A 80 12.64 -0.65 -18.07
C GLY A 80 13.20 0.72 -17.72
N ALA A 81 13.29 1.58 -18.73
CA ALA A 81 13.75 2.95 -18.59
C ALA A 81 12.63 3.85 -18.04
N GLY A 82 12.94 4.63 -17.03
CA GLY A 82 12.03 5.60 -16.42
C GLY A 82 12.80 6.61 -15.57
N VAL A 83 12.08 7.46 -14.83
CA VAL A 83 12.68 8.57 -14.06
C VAL A 83 13.20 8.09 -12.70
N LYS A 84 14.51 7.80 -12.63
CA LYS A 84 15.17 7.34 -11.40
C LYS A 84 15.70 8.45 -10.50
N GLY A 85 15.61 9.70 -10.93
CA GLY A 85 16.08 10.85 -10.17
C GLY A 85 15.37 12.15 -10.55
N ALA A 86 15.25 13.06 -9.58
CA ALA A 86 14.71 14.40 -9.79
C ALA A 86 15.73 15.44 -9.33
N MET A 87 16.13 16.35 -10.22
CA MET A 87 17.12 17.37 -9.88
C MET A 87 16.48 18.55 -9.17
N SER A 88 17.01 18.91 -8.01
CA SER A 88 16.80 20.18 -7.32
C SER A 88 18.11 20.97 -7.29
N GLY A 89 18.25 21.91 -8.23
CA GLY A 89 19.49 22.63 -8.44
C GLY A 89 20.63 21.66 -8.81
N PRO A 90 21.76 21.65 -8.08
CA PRO A 90 22.87 20.73 -8.34
C PRO A 90 22.64 19.33 -7.74
N TYR A 91 21.65 19.15 -6.88
CA TYR A 91 21.41 17.89 -6.16
C TYR A 91 20.40 17.02 -6.89
N LYS A 92 20.63 15.71 -6.84
CA LYS A 92 19.75 14.70 -7.43
C LYS A 92 19.06 13.94 -6.30
N ILE A 93 17.75 14.07 -6.20
CA ILE A 93 16.92 13.25 -5.29
C ILE A 93 16.69 11.91 -5.98
N SER A 94 17.01 10.80 -5.32
CA SER A 94 16.85 9.43 -5.85
C SER A 94 16.34 8.49 -4.76
N LEU A 95 15.42 7.58 -5.11
CA LEU A 95 15.01 6.52 -4.18
C LEU A 95 16.22 5.67 -3.77
N HIS A 96 16.25 5.22 -2.52
CA HIS A 96 17.14 4.14 -2.14
C HIS A 96 16.79 2.86 -2.90
N ALA A 97 17.79 2.02 -3.17
CA ALA A 97 17.59 0.79 -3.94
C ALA A 97 16.54 -0.14 -3.30
N GLY A 98 16.58 -0.31 -1.98
CA GLY A 98 15.59 -1.09 -1.23
C GLY A 98 14.19 -0.48 -1.31
N SER A 99 14.07 0.84 -1.24
CA SER A 99 12.80 1.56 -1.37
C SER A 99 12.18 1.39 -2.75
N LEU A 100 12.99 1.46 -3.82
CA LEU A 100 12.54 1.19 -5.17
C LEU A 100 12.01 -0.25 -5.31
N VAL A 101 12.76 -1.24 -4.82
CA VAL A 101 12.33 -2.65 -4.83
C VAL A 101 11.02 -2.83 -4.07
N ALA A 102 10.93 -2.33 -2.84
CA ALA A 102 9.73 -2.48 -2.02
C ALA A 102 8.49 -1.84 -2.68
N LEU A 103 8.63 -0.67 -3.29
CA LEU A 103 7.55 -0.02 -4.02
C LEU A 103 7.19 -0.78 -5.31
N GLN A 104 8.16 -1.38 -6.01
CA GLN A 104 7.90 -2.22 -7.19
C GLN A 104 7.14 -3.49 -6.83
N GLU A 105 7.52 -4.17 -5.75
CA GLU A 105 6.84 -5.37 -5.26
C GLU A 105 5.42 -5.05 -4.77
N HIS A 106 5.25 -3.91 -4.09
CA HIS A 106 3.94 -3.40 -3.72
C HIS A 106 3.09 -3.02 -4.93
N HIS A 107 3.71 -2.39 -5.94
CA HIS A 107 3.04 -2.08 -7.19
C HIS A 107 2.50 -3.35 -7.86
N ASP A 108 3.27 -4.44 -7.84
CA ASP A 108 2.91 -5.75 -8.41
C ASP A 108 1.88 -6.53 -7.61
N GLY A 109 1.49 -6.04 -6.43
CA GLY A 109 0.50 -6.70 -5.58
C GLY A 109 1.06 -7.90 -4.83
N LEU A 110 2.38 -7.98 -4.59
CA LEU A 110 2.98 -9.04 -3.78
C LEU A 110 2.52 -9.00 -2.31
N TYR A 111 1.97 -7.86 -1.88
CA TYR A 111 1.49 -7.61 -0.53
C TYR A 111 -0.04 -7.39 -0.52
N PRO A 112 -0.85 -8.43 -0.77
CA PRO A 112 -2.30 -8.29 -0.89
C PRO A 112 -2.91 -7.65 0.35
N GLY A 113 -3.72 -6.61 0.15
CA GLY A 113 -4.41 -5.90 1.22
C GLY A 113 -3.56 -4.92 2.03
N MET A 114 -2.23 -4.90 1.85
CA MET A 114 -1.38 -3.84 2.38
C MET A 114 -1.60 -2.56 1.57
N LYS A 115 -1.53 -1.41 2.23
CA LYS A 115 -1.51 -0.08 1.61
C LYS A 115 -0.27 0.69 2.05
N VAL A 116 0.09 1.75 1.32
CA VAL A 116 1.20 2.64 1.69
C VAL A 116 0.77 4.07 2.01
N ALA A 117 1.47 4.73 2.91
CA ALA A 117 1.32 6.16 3.20
C ALA A 117 2.66 6.79 3.61
N LEU A 118 2.71 8.12 3.67
CA LEU A 118 3.89 8.86 4.12
C LEU A 118 3.64 9.63 5.40
N ALA A 119 4.64 9.62 6.29
CA ALA A 119 4.73 10.46 7.47
C ALA A 119 6.12 11.10 7.54
N SER A 120 6.24 12.33 7.05
CA SER A 120 7.52 13.06 7.04
C SER A 120 7.43 14.42 7.69
N SER A 121 8.42 14.77 8.51
CA SER A 121 8.49 16.02 9.27
C SER A 121 9.31 17.10 8.58
N ALA A 122 9.30 17.14 7.24
CA ALA A 122 10.05 18.08 6.42
C ALA A 122 10.03 19.52 6.99
N ASP A 123 11.23 20.08 7.18
CA ASP A 123 11.46 21.20 8.10
C ASP A 123 10.63 22.45 7.75
N THR A 124 10.67 22.82 6.48
CA THR A 124 10.17 24.10 5.98
C THR A 124 9.02 23.91 4.99
N PRO A 125 8.17 24.93 4.77
CA PRO A 125 7.14 24.87 3.71
C PRO A 125 7.74 24.62 2.32
N LYS A 126 9.00 25.03 2.10
CA LYS A 126 9.71 24.77 0.86
C LYS A 126 10.09 23.28 0.77
N ALA A 127 10.66 22.71 1.83
CA ALA A 127 11.03 21.29 1.87
C ALA A 127 9.82 20.38 1.63
N GLU A 128 8.67 20.69 2.23
CA GLU A 128 7.41 19.97 1.97
C GLU A 128 7.04 19.99 0.48
N LYS A 129 7.07 21.17 -0.15
CA LYS A 129 6.76 21.33 -1.58
C LYS A 129 7.74 20.56 -2.46
N ILE A 130 9.03 20.57 -2.12
CA ILE A 130 10.07 19.83 -2.83
C ILE A 130 9.78 18.33 -2.73
N GLY A 131 9.51 17.80 -1.53
CA GLY A 131 9.20 16.38 -1.35
C GLY A 131 7.97 15.95 -2.17
N ARG A 132 6.88 16.71 -2.08
CA ARG A 132 5.66 16.47 -2.88
C ARG A 132 5.88 16.57 -4.39
N ALA A 133 6.77 17.43 -4.85
CA ALA A 133 7.13 17.53 -6.27
C ALA A 133 7.98 16.34 -6.72
N ALA A 134 8.97 15.93 -5.91
CA ALA A 134 9.82 14.78 -6.20
C ALA A 134 9.01 13.48 -6.33
N LEU A 135 8.03 13.25 -5.44
CA LEU A 135 7.14 12.08 -5.50
C LEU A 135 6.36 11.98 -6.82
N ARG A 136 6.03 13.11 -7.44
CA ARG A 136 5.33 13.19 -8.74
C ARG A 136 6.24 13.09 -9.96
N ILE A 137 7.55 13.03 -9.74
CA ILE A 137 8.56 12.93 -10.81
C ILE A 137 9.21 11.56 -10.78
N LEU A 138 9.58 11.07 -9.60
CA LEU A 138 10.27 9.79 -9.43
C LEU A 138 9.33 8.63 -9.78
N GLU A 139 9.82 7.71 -10.61
CA GLU A 139 9.09 6.54 -11.07
C GLU A 139 9.50 5.27 -10.34
N VAL A 140 8.51 4.42 -10.06
CA VAL A 140 8.67 3.09 -9.50
C VAL A 140 8.81 2.06 -10.62
N VAL A 141 7.97 2.19 -11.65
CA VAL A 141 8.07 1.48 -12.93
C VAL A 141 7.83 2.50 -14.05
N PRO A 142 8.19 2.23 -15.33
CA PRO A 142 8.05 3.20 -16.40
C PRO A 142 6.62 3.76 -16.49
N GLY A 143 6.47 5.09 -16.38
CA GLY A 143 5.18 5.78 -16.44
C GLY A 143 4.33 5.75 -15.17
N VAL A 144 4.84 5.18 -14.06
CA VAL A 144 4.14 5.17 -12.77
C VAL A 144 5.02 5.79 -11.70
N THR A 145 4.60 6.94 -11.19
CA THR A 145 5.32 7.67 -10.16
C THR A 145 5.11 7.09 -8.77
N VAL A 146 5.97 7.46 -7.81
CA VAL A 146 5.73 7.15 -6.40
C VAL A 146 4.39 7.73 -5.95
N TRP A 147 4.06 8.93 -6.41
CA TRP A 147 2.77 9.57 -6.12
C TRP A 147 1.59 8.75 -6.65
N ASP A 148 1.70 8.18 -7.84
CA ASP A 148 0.62 7.36 -8.41
C ASP A 148 0.36 6.11 -7.57
N VAL A 149 1.42 5.45 -7.07
CA VAL A 149 1.28 4.32 -6.13
C VAL A 149 0.57 4.73 -4.85
N LEU A 150 0.96 5.86 -4.25
CA LEU A 150 0.34 6.39 -3.04
C LEU A 150 -1.15 6.73 -3.26
N MET A 151 -1.50 7.35 -4.40
CA MET A 151 -2.88 7.71 -4.68
C MET A 151 -3.74 6.49 -5.01
N ARG A 152 -3.20 5.51 -5.73
CA ARG A 152 -3.88 4.27 -6.11
C ARG A 152 -4.43 3.53 -4.88
N ASP A 153 -3.62 3.40 -3.84
CA ASP A 153 -4.01 2.66 -2.63
C ASP A 153 -5.18 3.30 -1.86
N TRP A 154 -5.46 4.58 -2.11
CA TRP A 154 -6.47 5.36 -1.39
C TRP A 154 -7.52 5.98 -2.32
N ASP A 155 -7.74 5.38 -3.48
CA ASP A 155 -8.76 5.82 -4.45
C ASP A 155 -8.65 7.32 -4.81
N GLY A 156 -7.41 7.82 -4.88
CA GLY A 156 -7.10 9.22 -5.19
C GLY A 156 -7.12 10.18 -3.98
N VAL A 157 -7.37 9.69 -2.77
CA VAL A 157 -7.37 10.50 -1.54
C VAL A 157 -5.94 10.64 -1.01
N ASP A 158 -5.50 11.89 -0.79
CA ASP A 158 -4.20 12.16 -0.19
C ASP A 158 -4.25 12.01 1.34
N VAL A 159 -3.85 10.83 1.82
CA VAL A 159 -3.70 10.54 3.26
C VAL A 159 -2.31 10.90 3.81
N ASN A 160 -1.39 11.34 2.95
CA ASN A 160 0.01 11.54 3.29
C ASN A 160 0.22 12.79 4.15
N GLN A 161 0.96 12.63 5.23
CA GLN A 161 1.31 13.73 6.14
C GLN A 161 2.78 14.09 5.90
N ILE A 162 3.02 15.16 5.15
CA ILE A 162 4.36 15.63 4.79
C ILE A 162 4.48 17.07 5.30
N GLY A 163 5.59 17.38 5.97
CA GLY A 163 5.84 18.68 6.58
C GLY A 163 5.70 18.66 8.10
N ARG A 164 6.01 19.79 8.73
CA ARG A 164 5.87 20.00 10.18
C ARG A 164 5.21 21.32 10.54
N GLN A 165 4.59 21.95 9.54
CA GLN A 165 3.85 23.19 9.67
C GLN A 165 2.46 22.86 10.22
N PRO A 166 1.84 23.73 11.04
CA PRO A 166 0.50 23.48 11.57
C PRO A 166 -0.48 23.08 10.45
N PRO A 167 -1.25 22.00 10.65
CA PRO A 167 -1.49 21.32 11.93
C PRO A 167 -0.51 20.20 12.28
N LEU A 168 0.53 19.98 11.47
CA LEU A 168 1.61 19.03 11.75
C LEU A 168 2.65 19.65 12.70
N SER A 169 3.50 18.80 13.25
CA SER A 169 4.62 19.18 14.12
C SER A 169 5.82 18.29 13.85
N SER A 170 6.98 18.59 14.43
CA SER A 170 8.14 17.69 14.34
C SER A 170 7.89 16.34 15.01
N ASN A 171 6.90 16.24 15.90
CA ASN A 171 6.54 14.99 16.56
C ASN A 171 5.47 14.23 15.73
N LYS A 172 5.91 13.23 14.97
CA LYS A 172 5.05 12.37 14.13
C LYS A 172 3.98 11.64 14.94
N ALA A 173 4.32 11.16 16.14
CA ALA A 173 3.38 10.48 17.03
C ALA A 173 2.25 11.41 17.52
N ARG A 174 2.54 12.70 17.70
CA ARG A 174 1.54 13.69 18.15
C ARG A 174 0.64 14.20 17.03
N SER A 175 1.10 14.18 15.77
CA SER A 175 0.41 14.91 14.69
C SER A 175 0.22 14.13 13.39
N HIS A 176 1.24 13.44 12.88
CA HIS A 176 1.15 12.68 11.63
C HIS A 176 0.33 11.41 11.78
N PHE A 177 0.72 10.53 12.70
CA PHE A 177 0.05 9.24 12.90
C PHE A 177 -1.41 9.35 13.34
N PRO A 178 -1.79 10.27 14.24
CA PRO A 178 -3.20 10.51 14.55
C PRO A 178 -4.03 10.89 13.32
N ARG A 179 -3.48 11.73 12.44
CA ARG A 179 -4.15 12.13 11.18
C ARG A 179 -4.21 10.99 10.18
N ILE A 180 -3.13 10.23 10.02
CA ILE A 180 -3.11 9.03 9.17
C ILE A 180 -4.18 8.05 9.65
N ARG A 181 -4.24 7.75 10.96
CA ARG A 181 -5.27 6.88 11.52
C ARG A 181 -6.68 7.43 11.29
N GLU A 182 -6.90 8.72 11.47
CA GLU A 182 -8.20 9.36 11.22
C GLU A 182 -8.62 9.25 9.75
N LEU A 183 -7.70 9.43 8.81
CA LEU A 183 -7.99 9.37 7.37
C LEU A 183 -8.14 7.93 6.86
N THR A 184 -7.35 7.01 7.39
CA THR A 184 -7.27 5.61 6.91
C THR A 184 -8.17 4.65 7.67
N GLN A 185 -8.57 5.01 8.91
CA GLN A 185 -9.26 4.15 9.87
C GLN A 185 -8.49 2.87 10.24
N ILE A 186 -7.21 2.76 9.88
CA ILE A 186 -6.35 1.62 10.21
C ILE A 186 -5.83 1.79 11.63
N ARG A 187 -5.85 0.71 12.43
CA ARG A 187 -5.38 0.75 13.81
C ARG A 187 -3.86 0.77 13.84
N TYR A 188 -3.28 1.35 14.88
CA TYR A 188 -1.84 1.44 14.98
C TYR A 188 -1.19 0.05 14.96
N ASP A 189 -1.73 -0.95 15.67
CA ASP A 189 -1.23 -2.33 15.68
C ASP A 189 -1.24 -3.04 14.31
N GLU A 190 -1.82 -2.42 13.29
CA GLU A 190 -1.87 -2.90 11.91
C GLU A 190 -0.95 -2.08 10.97
N MET A 191 -0.14 -1.16 11.54
CA MET A 191 0.82 -0.33 10.82
C MET A 191 2.26 -0.81 11.01
N LEU A 192 3.03 -0.79 9.93
CA LEU A 192 4.49 -0.87 9.94
C LEU A 192 5.07 0.49 9.57
N PHE A 193 6.08 0.98 10.29
CA PHE A 193 6.69 2.28 10.04
C PHE A 193 8.20 2.16 9.81
N PHE A 194 8.69 2.79 8.74
CA PHE A 194 10.10 2.95 8.44
C PHE A 194 10.51 4.42 8.57
N ASP A 195 11.59 4.68 9.31
CA ASP A 195 12.19 5.98 9.57
C ASP A 195 13.71 5.76 9.71
N ASP A 196 14.52 6.66 9.16
CA ASP A 196 15.99 6.62 9.22
C ASP A 196 16.53 7.06 10.59
N CYS A 197 15.71 7.76 11.39
CA CYS A 197 15.96 8.16 12.77
C CYS A 197 17.34 8.81 13.01
N ASN A 198 17.69 9.84 12.24
CA ASN A 198 18.89 10.64 12.48
C ASN A 198 18.74 11.70 13.61
N TRP A 199 17.51 11.97 14.09
CA TRP A 199 17.22 13.13 14.96
C TRP A 199 16.40 12.80 16.23
N GLY A 200 16.24 11.52 16.54
CA GLY A 200 15.47 10.99 17.67
C GLY A 200 14.96 9.59 17.37
N ASP A 201 14.51 8.86 18.39
CA ASP A 201 13.93 7.52 18.21
C ASP A 201 12.44 7.63 17.84
N HIS A 202 12.16 8.14 16.64
CA HIS A 202 10.79 8.32 16.14
C HIS A 202 10.03 7.01 16.16
N CYS A 203 10.64 5.91 15.70
CA CYS A 203 10.06 4.57 15.74
C CYS A 203 9.56 4.20 17.15
N ARG A 204 10.35 4.44 18.19
CA ARG A 204 9.92 4.22 19.57
C ARG A 204 8.88 5.22 20.05
N MET A 205 8.97 6.49 19.65
CA MET A 205 7.95 7.48 20.00
C MET A 205 6.59 7.11 19.42
N VAL A 206 6.56 6.63 18.18
CA VAL A 206 5.32 6.12 17.61
C VAL A 206 4.90 4.87 18.35
N ARG A 207 5.82 3.95 18.69
CA ARG A 207 5.52 2.69 19.42
C ARG A 207 4.68 2.89 20.69
N PHE A 208 4.81 4.02 21.40
CA PHE A 208 4.01 4.31 22.61
C PHE A 208 2.61 4.88 22.33
N VAL A 209 2.25 5.06 21.06
CA VAL A 209 0.87 5.32 20.60
C VAL A 209 0.15 4.00 20.27
N PHE A 210 0.88 2.88 20.15
CA PHE A 210 0.37 1.53 19.96
C PHE A 210 0.04 0.88 21.30
#